data_AF-A0A510TBP5-F1
#
_entry.id   AF-A0A510TBP5-F1
#
_cell.length_a   1.000
_cell.length_b   1.000
_cell.length_c   1.000
_cell.angle_alpha   90.00
_cell.angle_beta   90.00
_cell.angle_gamma   90.00
#
_symmetry.space_group_name_H-M   'P 1'
#
loop_
_entity.id
_entity.type
_entity.pdbx_description
1 polymer ?
#
loop_
_entity_poly.entity_id
_entity_poly.type
_entity_poly.pdbx_seq_one_letter_code
_entity_poly.pdbx_strand_id
1 'polypeptide(L)'
;MGVNTQAESGPEAGAFRIGGEDYRVDSGRSEYVLLARLTAGGRGEARPVFLFCGQRAITNQAATRYLAREHERLARKYGSGSFVLLLKVVNSQACGPDVVELVADVTRAARTPAPEPAAPAAS
;
A
#
# COMPACT_ATOMS: atom_id res chain seq x y z
N MET A 1 -11.10 0.19 -1.20
CA MET A 1 -9.89 -0.66 -0.98
C MET A 1 -9.98 -1.31 0.40
N GLY A 2 -9.47 -2.53 0.59
CA GLY A 2 -9.45 -3.19 1.90
C GLY A 2 -8.19 -4.06 2.11
N VAL A 3 -7.84 -4.27 3.38
CA VAL A 3 -6.85 -5.27 3.81
C VAL A 3 -7.61 -6.38 4.52
N ASN A 4 -7.32 -7.64 4.19
CA ASN A 4 -7.96 -8.75 4.89
C ASN A 4 -7.36 -8.89 6.29
N THR A 5 -8.12 -8.51 7.32
CA THR A 5 -7.75 -8.62 8.74
C THR A 5 -8.42 -9.79 9.46
N GLN A 6 -9.34 -10.53 8.80
CA GLN A 6 -10.10 -11.62 9.44
C GLN A 6 -9.38 -12.98 9.44
N ALA A 7 -8.28 -13.10 8.71
CA ALA A 7 -7.52 -14.34 8.63
C ALA A 7 -6.46 -14.38 9.74
N GLU A 8 -6.84 -14.75 10.97
CA GLU A 8 -5.86 -14.92 12.05
C GLU A 8 -4.81 -16.01 11.77
N SER A 9 -4.94 -16.85 10.73
CA SER A 9 -3.90 -17.81 10.29
C SER A 9 -4.11 -18.38 8.88
N GLY A 10 -4.75 -17.64 7.96
CA GLY A 10 -5.03 -18.13 6.60
C GLY A 10 -3.97 -17.69 5.58
N PRO A 11 -3.81 -18.39 4.43
CA PRO A 11 -2.93 -17.98 3.32
C PRO A 11 -3.28 -16.60 2.71
N GLU A 12 -4.42 -16.04 3.07
CA GLU A 12 -4.91 -14.72 2.66
C GLU A 12 -4.61 -13.61 3.67
N ALA A 13 -4.03 -13.94 4.83
CA ALA A 13 -3.70 -12.97 5.87
C ALA A 13 -2.72 -11.92 5.34
N GLY A 14 -3.10 -10.64 5.42
CA GLY A 14 -2.29 -9.54 4.90
C GLY A 14 -2.35 -9.36 3.37
N ALA A 15 -3.21 -10.10 2.65
CA ALA A 15 -3.45 -9.82 1.23
C ALA A 15 -4.16 -8.45 1.06
N PHE A 16 -3.72 -7.68 0.07
CA PHE A 16 -4.42 -6.46 -0.32
C PHE A 16 -5.44 -6.77 -1.40
N ARG A 17 -6.65 -6.23 -1.24
CA ARG A 17 -7.65 -6.23 -2.30
C ARG A 17 -7.87 -4.82 -2.81
N ILE A 18 -7.46 -4.58 -4.05
CA ILE A 18 -7.45 -3.25 -4.66
C ILE A 18 -8.08 -3.32 -6.06
N GLY A 19 -9.19 -2.63 -6.26
CA GLY A 19 -9.85 -2.59 -7.57
C GLY A 19 -10.36 -3.93 -8.09
N GLY A 20 -10.55 -4.93 -7.21
CA GLY A 20 -10.94 -6.29 -7.58
C GLY A 20 -9.78 -7.27 -7.69
N GLU A 21 -8.54 -6.79 -7.70
CA GLU A 21 -7.32 -7.60 -7.76
C GLU A 21 -6.82 -7.95 -6.35
N ASP A 22 -6.32 -9.18 -6.19
CA ASP A 22 -5.75 -9.69 -4.95
C ASP A 22 -4.21 -9.73 -5.02
N TYR A 23 -3.56 -8.99 -4.13
CA TYR A 23 -2.11 -8.95 -3.99
C TYR A 23 -1.70 -9.76 -2.77
N ARG A 24 -1.48 -11.06 -2.99
CA ARG A 24 -1.09 -12.02 -1.96
C ARG A 24 0.39 -11.91 -1.61
N VAL A 25 0.73 -12.27 -0.38
CA VAL A 25 2.13 -12.33 0.09
C VAL A 25 2.79 -13.62 -0.42
N ASP A 26 3.94 -13.49 -1.08
CA ASP A 26 4.88 -14.58 -1.33
C ASP A 26 6.18 -14.28 -0.59
N SER A 27 6.31 -14.83 0.61
CA SER A 27 7.31 -14.43 1.60
C SER A 27 8.74 -14.60 1.06
N GLY A 28 9.50 -13.51 1.09
CA GLY A 28 10.88 -13.46 0.61
C GLY A 28 11.01 -13.30 -0.90
N ARG A 29 9.92 -13.37 -1.68
CA ARG A 29 9.92 -13.39 -3.15
C ARG A 29 9.16 -12.23 -3.78
N SER A 30 7.91 -12.02 -3.38
CA SER A 30 7.03 -10.99 -3.92
C SER A 30 6.08 -10.51 -2.85
N GLU A 31 6.34 -9.31 -2.36
CA GLU A 31 5.65 -8.75 -1.20
C GLU A 31 5.26 -7.31 -1.51
N TYR A 32 4.14 -6.87 -0.95
CA TYR A 32 3.57 -5.58 -1.30
C TYR A 32 3.56 -4.62 -0.12
N VAL A 33 3.67 -3.34 -0.44
CA VAL A 33 3.53 -2.24 0.52
C VAL A 33 2.82 -1.06 -0.12
N LEU A 34 1.92 -0.47 0.65
CA LEU A 34 1.29 0.78 0.28
C LEU A 34 2.10 1.94 0.81
N LEU A 35 2.45 2.84 -0.09
CA LEU A 35 3.01 4.14 0.23
C LEU A 35 1.93 5.20 -0.02
N ALA A 36 1.45 5.83 1.05
CA ALA A 36 0.48 6.92 0.92
C ALA A 36 1.02 8.22 1.51
N ARG A 37 0.74 9.33 0.84
CA ARG A 37 0.71 10.66 1.44
C ARG A 37 -0.74 11.05 1.60
N LEU A 38 -1.18 11.37 2.81
CA LEU A 38 -2.54 11.80 3.11
C LEU A 38 -2.52 13.26 3.58
N THR A 39 -3.42 14.05 3.01
CA THR A 39 -3.59 15.47 3.34
C THR A 39 -5.04 15.69 3.73
N ALA A 40 -5.29 16.20 4.95
CA ALA A 40 -6.63 16.57 5.37
C ALA A 40 -7.08 17.81 4.58
N GLY A 41 -8.19 17.69 3.84
CA GLY A 41 -8.76 18.80 3.08
C GLY A 41 -9.41 19.81 4.02
N GLY A 42 -8.68 20.86 4.38
CA GLY A 42 -9.16 22.00 5.15
C GLY A 42 -8.27 23.20 4.91
N ARG A 43 -8.85 24.41 4.87
CA ARG A 43 -8.15 25.67 4.66
C ARG A 43 -7.06 25.87 5.73
N GLY A 44 -5.80 25.63 5.37
CA GLY A 44 -4.62 25.94 6.20
C GLY A 44 -3.80 24.71 6.61
N GLU A 45 -2.50 24.74 6.28
CA GLU A 45 -1.35 24.09 6.95
C GLU A 45 -1.49 22.66 7.52
N ALA A 46 -2.38 21.82 7.01
CA ALA A 46 -2.41 20.42 7.40
C ALA A 46 -1.11 19.74 6.94
N ARG A 47 -0.21 19.43 7.89
CA ARG A 47 1.04 18.71 7.60
C ARG A 47 0.70 17.35 6.99
N PRO A 48 1.28 16.99 5.83
CA PRO A 48 1.00 15.71 5.21
C PRO A 48 1.46 14.57 6.11
N VAL A 49 0.64 13.52 6.23
CA VAL A 49 1.02 12.27 6.90
C VAL A 49 1.42 11.25 5.85
N PHE A 50 2.53 10.55 6.10
CA PHE A 50 2.92 9.40 5.30
C PHE A 50 2.54 8.11 6.02
N LEU A 51 1.88 7.22 5.29
CA LEU A 51 1.52 5.88 5.76
C LEU A 51 2.30 4.85 4.94
N PHE A 52 2.96 3.94 5.65
CA PHE A 52 3.50 2.70 5.09
C PHE A 52 2.68 1.55 5.66
N CYS A 53 1.97 0.84 4.79
CA CYS A 53 1.20 -0.34 5.17
C CYS A 53 1.69 -1.52 4.35
N GLY A 54 2.69 -2.21 4.90
CA GLY A 54 3.38 -3.32 4.26
C GLY A 54 2.95 -4.67 4.80
N GLN A 55 3.04 -5.70 3.96
CA GLN A 55 2.74 -7.08 4.35
C GLN A 55 3.74 -7.65 5.36
N ARG A 56 4.96 -7.11 5.40
CA ARG A 56 6.01 -7.48 6.36
C ARG A 56 6.80 -6.25 6.80
N ALA A 57 7.48 -6.31 7.94
CA ALA A 57 8.30 -5.22 8.43
C ALA A 57 9.35 -4.72 7.42
N ILE A 58 10.01 -5.63 6.69
CA ILE A 58 11.00 -5.28 5.66
C ILE A 58 10.41 -4.45 4.52
N THR A 59 9.12 -4.65 4.21
CA THR A 59 8.45 -3.90 3.14
C THR A 59 8.19 -2.44 3.54
N ASN A 60 8.00 -2.13 4.83
CA ASN A 60 7.91 -0.74 5.30
C ASN A 60 9.26 -0.02 5.21
N GLN A 61 10.35 -0.73 5.47
CA GLN A 61 11.70 -0.20 5.27
C GLN A 61 11.96 0.09 3.78
N ALA A 62 11.56 -0.83 2.90
CA ALA A 62 11.66 -0.65 1.44
C ALA A 62 10.86 0.57 0.97
N ALA A 63 9.62 0.75 1.43
CA ALA A 63 8.80 1.92 1.10
C ALA A 63 9.43 3.24 1.59
N THR A 64 10.02 3.25 2.79
CA THR A 64 10.75 4.42 3.31
C THR A 64 11.93 4.79 2.40
N ARG A 65 12.72 3.79 1.99
CA ARG A 65 13.86 3.99 1.07
C ARG A 65 13.41 4.50 -0.30
N TYR A 66 12.35 3.90 -0.85
CA TYR A 66 11.75 4.36 -2.09
C TYR A 66 11.29 5.82 -1.99
N LEU A 67 10.57 6.19 -0.92
CA LEU A 67 10.15 7.57 -0.69
C LEU A 67 11.34 8.52 -0.63
N ALA A 68 12.40 8.19 0.12
CA ALA A 68 13.59 9.04 0.22
C ALA A 68 14.28 9.24 -1.13
N ARG A 69 14.38 8.19 -1.95
CA ARG A 69 15.00 8.25 -3.29
C ARG A 69 14.14 9.01 -4.31
N GLU A 70 12.82 8.84 -4.24
CA GLU A 70 11.88 9.30 -5.26
C GLU A 70 11.14 10.60 -4.91
N HIS A 71 11.41 11.19 -3.72
CA HIS A 71 10.62 12.29 -3.18
C HIS A 71 10.46 13.47 -4.14
N GLU A 72 11.51 13.87 -4.87
CA GLU A 72 11.43 14.96 -5.86
C GLU A 72 10.50 14.62 -7.02
N ARG A 73 10.59 13.39 -7.55
CA ARG A 73 9.73 12.94 -8.64
C ARG A 73 8.28 12.85 -8.17
N LEU A 74 8.05 12.34 -6.97
CA LEU A 74 6.73 12.26 -6.36
C LEU A 74 6.15 13.65 -6.08
N ALA A 75 6.95 14.59 -5.60
CA ALA A 75 6.55 15.98 -5.39
C ALA A 75 6.17 16.66 -6.72
N ARG A 76 6.94 16.45 -7.79
CA ARG A 76 6.59 16.94 -9.13
C ARG A 76 5.29 16.33 -9.66
N LYS A 77 5.11 15.02 -9.50
CA LYS A 77 3.93 14.32 -10.05
C LYS A 77 2.64 14.61 -9.28
N TYR A 78 2.71 14.65 -7.95
CA TYR A 78 1.52 14.72 -7.08
C TYR A 78 1.36 16.08 -6.38
N GLY A 79 2.28 17.02 -6.59
CA GLY A 79 2.25 18.35 -5.98
C GLY A 79 2.19 18.26 -4.45
N SER A 80 1.22 18.95 -3.84
CA SER A 80 0.87 18.86 -2.42
C SER A 80 -0.29 17.89 -2.13
N GLY A 81 -0.90 17.28 -3.14
CA GLY A 81 -2.10 16.45 -2.98
C GLY A 81 -1.85 15.06 -2.37
N SER A 82 -2.89 14.38 -1.90
CA SER A 82 -2.70 12.99 -1.47
C SER A 82 -2.40 12.06 -2.64
N PHE A 83 -1.65 11.00 -2.38
CA PHE A 83 -1.46 9.89 -3.31
C PHE A 83 -1.38 8.58 -2.54
N VAL A 84 -1.67 7.46 -3.21
CA VAL A 84 -1.49 6.11 -2.69
C VAL A 84 -0.88 5.25 -3.80
N LEU A 85 0.32 4.72 -3.56
CA LEU A 85 1.04 3.85 -4.48
C LEU A 85 1.08 2.44 -3.93
N LEU A 86 0.90 1.47 -4.81
CA LEU A 86 1.21 0.07 -4.55
C LEU A 86 2.62 -0.21 -5.05
N LEU A 87 3.50 -0.60 -4.13
CA LEU A 87 4.87 -1.00 -4.42
C LEU A 87 5.02 -2.51 -4.21
N LYS A 88 5.85 -3.13 -5.03
CA LYS A 88 6.28 -4.53 -4.89
C LYS A 88 7.75 -4.57 -4.49
N VAL A 89 8.04 -5.25 -3.39
CA VAL A 89 9.41 -5.58 -2.97
C VAL A 89 9.75 -6.93 -3.56
N VAL A 90 10.79 -6.96 -4.40
CA VAL A 90 11.17 -8.14 -5.16
C VAL A 90 12.30 -8.86 -4.44
N ASN A 91 12.12 -10.17 -4.25
CA ASN A 91 13.13 -11.06 -3.69
C ASN A 91 13.79 -10.52 -2.42
N SER A 92 12.96 -10.10 -1.45
CA SER A 92 13.44 -9.47 -0.22
C SER A 92 14.36 -10.35 0.61
N GLN A 93 14.32 -11.67 0.40
CA GLN A 93 15.23 -12.62 1.03
C GLN A 93 16.68 -12.45 0.55
N ALA A 94 16.89 -12.15 -0.73
CA ALA A 94 18.23 -12.01 -1.31
C ALA A 94 18.66 -10.55 -1.45
N CYS A 95 17.74 -9.68 -1.86
CA CYS A 95 18.00 -8.29 -2.16
C CYS A 95 17.68 -7.34 -0.99
N GLY A 96 17.13 -7.86 0.11
CA GLY A 96 16.66 -7.03 1.21
C GLY A 96 15.60 -6.02 0.75
N PRO A 97 15.62 -4.78 1.29
CA PRO A 97 14.63 -3.76 0.96
C PRO A 97 14.95 -2.94 -0.31
N ASP A 98 15.96 -3.32 -1.08
CA ASP A 98 16.55 -2.43 -2.09
C ASP A 98 15.90 -2.53 -3.49
N VAL A 99 15.28 -3.66 -3.85
CA VAL A 99 14.60 -3.84 -5.15
C VAL A 99 13.10 -3.62 -4.99
N VAL A 100 12.63 -2.47 -5.47
CA VAL A 100 11.24 -2.04 -5.36
C VAL A 100 10.70 -1.61 -6.71
N GLU A 101 9.54 -2.14 -7.08
CA GLU A 101 8.83 -1.81 -8.31
C GLU A 101 7.54 -1.05 -7.98
N LEU A 102 7.26 0.04 -8.72
CA LEU A 102 5.96 0.68 -8.67
C LEU A 102 4.97 -0.14 -9.51
N VAL A 103 4.01 -0.79 -8.85
CA VAL A 103 2.99 -1.62 -9.51
C VAL A 103 1.88 -0.74 -10.08
N ALA A 104 1.33 0.14 -9.24
CA ALA A 104 0.19 0.97 -9.63
C ALA A 104 0.06 2.22 -8.74
N ASP A 105 -0.52 3.28 -9.34
CA ASP A 105 -1.13 4.37 -8.60
C ASP A 105 -2.57 3.98 -8.24
N VAL A 106 -2.81 3.71 -6.97
CA VAL A 106 -4.10 3.20 -6.46
C VAL A 106 -4.90 4.30 -5.75
N THR A 107 -4.53 5.58 -5.92
CA THR A 107 -5.13 6.72 -5.22
C THR A 107 -6.66 6.76 -5.34
N ARG A 108 -7.20 6.50 -6.54
CA ARG A 108 -8.65 6.46 -6.78
C ARG A 108 -9.31 5.28 -6.05
N ALA A 109 -8.73 4.08 -6.16
CA ALA A 109 -9.26 2.88 -5.53
C ALA A 109 -9.21 2.94 -3.98
N ALA A 110 -8.20 3.63 -3.44
CA ALA A 110 -8.03 3.87 -2.01
C ALA A 110 -9.05 4.88 -1.46
N ARG A 111 -9.48 5.85 -2.27
CA ARG A 111 -10.47 6.87 -1.89
C ARG A 111 -11.92 6.47 -2.16
N THR A 112 -12.13 5.35 -2.84
CA THR A 112 -13.47 4.82 -3.08
C THR A 112 -13.86 3.93 -1.89
N PRO A 113 -15.05 4.12 -1.29
CA PRO A 113 -15.55 3.24 -0.23
C PRO A 113 -15.46 1.78 -0.65
N ALA A 114 -15.08 0.89 0.27
CA ALA A 114 -15.14 -0.54 0.00
C ALA A 114 -16.60 -0.95 -0.21
N PRO A 115 -16.90 -1.83 -1.18
CA PRO A 115 -18.23 -2.41 -1.29
C PRO A 115 -18.58 -3.14 0.02
N GLU A 116 -19.83 -3.03 0.43
CA GLU A 116 -20.33 -3.63 1.66
C GLU A 116 -20.15 -5.17 1.60
N PRO A 117 -19.63 -5.82 2.65
CA PRO A 117 -19.49 -7.27 2.66
C PRO A 117 -20.88 -7.90 2.48
N ALA A 118 -21.01 -8.84 1.54
CA ALA A 118 -22.24 -9.59 1.39
C ALA A 118 -22.54 -10.30 2.72
N ALA A 119 -23.74 -10.10 3.26
CA ALA A 119 -24.17 -10.74 4.50
C ALA A 119 -23.97 -12.26 4.40
N PRO A 120 -23.41 -12.93 5.43
CA PRO A 120 -23.24 -14.37 5.39
C PRO A 120 -24.62 -15.02 5.20
N ALA A 121 -24.73 -15.87 4.17
CA ALA A 121 -25.94 -16.63 3.92
C ALA A 121 -26.20 -17.52 5.14
N ALA A 122 -27.28 -17.23 5.87
CA ALA A 122 -27.77 -18.10 6.94
C ALA A 122 -28.12 -19.46 6.33
N SER A 123 -27.52 -20.53 6.85
CA SER A 123 -27.90 -21.92 6.60
C SER A 123 -28.52 -22.50 7.87
#